data_AF-A0A845JY33-F1
#
_entry.id   AF-A0A845JY33-F1
#
_cell.length_a   1.000
_cell.length_b   1.000
_cell.length_c   1.000
_cell.angle_alpha   90.00
_cell.angle_beta   90.00
_cell.angle_gamma   90.00
#
_symmetry.space_group_name_H-M   'P 1'
#
loop_
_entity.id
_entity.type
_entity.pdbx_description
1 polymer ?
#
loop_
_entity_poly.entity_id
_entity_poly.type
_entity_poly.pdbx_seq_one_letter_code
_entity_poly.pdbx_strand_id
1 'polypeptide(L)'
;MSTKRMENYLGKEGILSSRLDGFEFRHQQVDMAAAVEETFEKAKHLIVEAGTGTGKSLAYLIPAILWAVENNKKVVISTYTKTLQHQILNHDIPFLQDKLGIAFRYALCMG
;
A
#
# COMPACT_ATOMS: atom_id res chain seq x y z
N MET A 1 -11.50 -13.68 1.31
CA MET A 1 -11.93 -12.59 2.21
C MET A 1 -11.06 -11.35 2.06
N SER A 2 -9.71 -11.47 2.07
CA SER A 2 -8.78 -10.36 1.84
C SER A 2 -8.91 -9.68 0.46
N THR A 3 -9.02 -10.43 -0.63
CA THR A 3 -9.14 -9.85 -2.00
C THR A 3 -10.29 -8.86 -2.13
N LYS A 4 -11.47 -9.19 -1.58
CA LYS A 4 -12.65 -8.31 -1.63
C LYS A 4 -12.42 -7.00 -0.88
N ARG A 5 -11.64 -7.02 0.20
CA ARG A 5 -11.28 -5.80 0.94
C ARG A 5 -10.34 -4.93 0.11
N MET A 6 -9.34 -5.53 -0.54
CA MET A 6 -8.41 -4.79 -1.39
C MET A 6 -9.07 -4.21 -2.65
N GLU A 7 -10.09 -4.88 -3.20
CA GLU A 7 -10.92 -4.34 -4.29
C GLU A 7 -11.63 -3.04 -3.92
N ASN A 8 -12.02 -2.84 -2.65
CA ASN A 8 -12.61 -1.58 -2.20
C ASN A 8 -11.63 -0.40 -2.32
N TYR A 9 -10.32 -0.64 -2.40
CA TYR A 9 -9.31 0.41 -2.55
C TYR A 9 -8.76 0.49 -3.98
N LEU A 10 -8.38 -0.66 -4.55
CA LEU A 10 -7.65 -0.79 -5.81
C LEU A 10 -8.48 -1.42 -6.95
N GLY A 11 -9.76 -1.71 -6.71
CA GLY A 11 -10.68 -2.23 -7.72
C GLY A 11 -11.15 -1.17 -8.71
N LYS A 12 -11.86 -1.61 -9.76
CA LYS A 12 -12.42 -0.72 -10.79
C LYS A 12 -13.33 0.37 -10.22
N GLU A 13 -14.05 0.05 -9.14
CA GLU A 13 -14.93 0.96 -8.41
C GLU A 13 -14.40 1.26 -7.00
N GLY A 14 -13.10 1.02 -6.77
CA GLY A 14 -12.46 1.25 -5.48
C GLY A 14 -12.26 2.74 -5.18
N ILE A 15 -11.91 3.05 -3.92
CA ILE A 15 -11.67 4.42 -3.45
C ILE A 15 -10.69 5.17 -4.35
N LEU A 16 -9.64 4.50 -4.84
CA LEU A 16 -8.63 5.17 -5.67
C LEU A 16 -9.07 5.36 -7.12
N SER A 17 -10.05 4.61 -7.63
CA SER A 17 -10.49 4.77 -9.02
C SER A 17 -11.19 6.11 -9.28
N SER A 18 -11.82 6.67 -8.25
CA SER A 18 -12.46 8.00 -8.30
C SER A 18 -11.56 9.15 -7.82
N ARG A 19 -10.37 8.84 -7.29
CA ARG A 19 -9.52 9.80 -6.56
C ARG A 19 -8.10 9.94 -7.12
N LEU A 20 -7.70 9.09 -8.05
CA LEU A 20 -6.41 9.14 -8.73
C LEU A 20 -6.64 9.45 -10.20
N ASP A 21 -6.17 10.61 -10.66
CA ASP A 21 -6.20 10.94 -12.08
C ASP A 21 -5.35 9.93 -12.87
N GLY A 22 -5.92 9.40 -13.95
CA GLY A 22 -5.27 8.35 -14.74
C GLY A 22 -5.21 6.99 -14.04
N PHE A 23 -6.08 6.73 -13.06
CA PHE A 23 -6.21 5.41 -12.47
C PHE A 23 -6.48 4.35 -13.55
N GLU A 24 -5.68 3.29 -13.51
CA GLU A 24 -5.86 2.11 -14.35
C GLU A 24 -5.97 0.90 -13.43
N PHE A 25 -7.05 0.15 -13.57
CA PHE A 25 -7.25 -1.09 -12.82
C PHE A 25 -6.23 -2.14 -13.26
N ARG A 26 -5.45 -2.65 -12.30
CA ARG A 26 -4.46 -3.70 -12.51
C ARG A 26 -4.71 -4.84 -11.54
N HIS A 27 -5.18 -5.99 -12.05
CA HIS A 27 -5.52 -7.15 -11.22
C HIS A 27 -4.35 -7.59 -10.32
N GLN A 28 -3.13 -7.64 -10.88
CA GLN A 28 -1.91 -7.99 -10.15
C GLN A 28 -1.62 -7.07 -8.94
N GLN A 29 -2.07 -5.81 -8.99
CA GLN A 29 -1.91 -4.87 -7.88
C GLN A 29 -2.83 -5.25 -6.70
N VAL A 30 -4.06 -5.69 -7.01
CA VAL A 30 -5.02 -6.21 -6.03
C VAL A 30 -4.53 -7.53 -5.44
N ASP A 31 -4.01 -8.43 -6.29
CA ASP A 31 -3.47 -9.73 -5.86
C ASP A 31 -2.29 -9.55 -4.90
N MET A 32 -1.35 -8.68 -5.24
CA MET A 32 -0.23 -8.35 -4.37
C MET A 32 -0.71 -7.75 -3.04
N ALA A 33 -1.67 -6.82 -3.08
CA ALA A 33 -2.20 -6.21 -1.85
C ALA A 33 -2.89 -7.23 -0.95
N ALA A 34 -3.66 -8.15 -1.53
CA ALA A 34 -4.33 -9.22 -0.79
C ALA A 34 -3.33 -10.20 -0.16
N ALA A 35 -2.27 -10.56 -0.91
CA ALA A 35 -1.20 -11.41 -0.40
C ALA A 35 -0.47 -10.74 0.77
N VAL A 36 -0.20 -9.42 0.69
CA VAL A 36 0.43 -8.66 1.78
C VAL A 36 -0.46 -8.62 3.02
N GLU A 37 -1.77 -8.35 2.85
CA GLU A 37 -2.72 -8.36 3.97
C GLU A 37 -2.79 -9.73 4.66
N GLU A 38 -2.97 -10.80 3.89
CA GLU A 38 -3.00 -12.16 4.44
C GLU A 38 -1.70 -12.52 5.18
N THR A 39 -0.56 -12.04 4.67
CA THR A 39 0.76 -12.28 5.29
C THR A 39 0.88 -11.58 6.64
N PHE A 40 0.38 -10.35 6.74
CA PHE A 40 0.30 -9.62 8.01
C PHE A 40 -0.61 -10.33 9.02
N GLU A 41 -1.79 -10.78 8.60
CA GLU A 41 -2.75 -11.50 9.46
C GLU A 41 -2.17 -12.84 9.98
N LYS A 42 -1.47 -13.57 9.11
CA LYS A 42 -0.91 -14.89 9.43
C LYS A 42 0.48 -14.85 10.04
N ALA A 43 1.08 -13.67 10.20
CA ALA A 43 2.45 -13.47 10.65
C ALA A 43 3.47 -14.34 9.88
N LYS A 44 3.38 -14.32 8.54
CA LYS A 44 4.26 -15.09 7.65
C LYS A 44 5.23 -14.18 6.88
N HIS A 45 6.08 -14.79 6.06
CA HIS A 45 6.89 -14.09 5.08
C HIS A 45 6.30 -14.26 3.68
N LEU A 46 6.41 -13.20 2.88
CA LEU A 46 5.97 -13.17 1.50
C LEU A 46 7.09 -12.63 0.62
N ILE A 47 7.29 -13.29 -0.52
CA ILE A 47 8.16 -12.81 -1.60
C ILE A 47 7.25 -12.55 -2.79
N VAL A 48 7.33 -11.35 -3.35
CA VAL A 48 6.58 -10.95 -4.54
C VAL A 48 7.56 -10.41 -5.57
N GLU A 49 7.50 -10.95 -6.78
CA GLU A 49 8.10 -10.32 -7.95
C GLU A 49 7.02 -9.49 -8.66
N ALA A 50 7.28 -8.19 -8.83
CA ALA A 50 6.36 -7.32 -9.55
C ALA A 50 7.14 -6.40 -10.50
N GLY A 51 6.74 -6.42 -11.78
CA GLY A 51 7.35 -5.62 -12.85
C GLY A 51 7.27 -4.11 -12.58
N THR A 52 8.12 -3.31 -13.23
CA THR A 52 8.10 -1.84 -13.12
C THR A 52 6.75 -1.27 -13.58
N GLY A 53 6.35 -0.12 -13.02
CA GLY A 53 5.09 0.55 -13.39
C GLY A 53 3.78 -0.10 -12.89
N THR A 54 3.82 -1.26 -12.22
CA THR A 54 2.62 -1.98 -11.73
C THR A 54 1.93 -1.34 -10.50
N GLY A 55 2.43 -0.20 -10.00
CA GLY A 55 1.87 0.44 -8.82
C GLY A 55 2.17 -0.29 -7.50
N LYS A 56 3.33 -0.98 -7.42
CA LYS A 56 3.80 -1.74 -6.25
C LYS A 56 3.69 -1.00 -4.93
N SER A 57 4.01 0.30 -4.92
CA SER A 57 3.96 1.11 -3.70
C SER A 57 2.60 1.04 -3.04
N LEU A 58 1.53 1.32 -3.78
CA LEU A 58 0.17 1.29 -3.23
C LEU A 58 -0.22 -0.13 -2.79
N ALA A 59 0.22 -1.15 -3.52
CA ALA A 59 -0.10 -2.54 -3.22
C ALA A 59 0.47 -3.01 -1.87
N TYR A 60 1.66 -2.56 -1.45
CA TYR A 60 2.17 -2.88 -0.10
C TYR A 60 1.77 -1.84 0.96
N LEU A 61 1.61 -0.56 0.59
CA LEU A 61 1.32 0.51 1.55
C LEU A 61 -0.10 0.44 2.10
N ILE A 62 -1.11 0.21 1.25
CA ILE A 62 -2.51 0.17 1.67
C ILE A 62 -2.75 -0.91 2.74
N PRO A 63 -2.46 -2.20 2.51
CA PRO A 63 -2.64 -3.23 3.53
C PRO A 63 -1.73 -3.01 4.76
N ALA A 64 -0.53 -2.47 4.59
CA ALA A 64 0.35 -2.14 5.72
C ALA A 64 -0.24 -1.06 6.64
N ILE A 65 -0.77 0.02 6.07
CA ILE A 65 -1.41 1.11 6.82
C ILE A 65 -2.63 0.59 7.56
N LEU A 66 -3.50 -0.15 6.86
CA LEU A 66 -4.71 -0.74 7.44
C LEU A 66 -4.37 -1.63 8.63
N TRP A 67 -3.45 -2.57 8.43
CA TRP A 67 -3.02 -3.47 9.49
C TRP A 67 -2.37 -2.71 10.67
N ALA A 68 -1.52 -1.72 10.40
CA ALA A 68 -0.88 -0.91 11.43
C ALA A 68 -1.89 -0.16 12.31
N VAL A 69 -2.90 0.46 11.69
CA VAL A 69 -3.96 1.21 12.39
C VAL A 69 -4.84 0.26 13.20
N GLU A 70 -5.32 -0.83 12.60
CA GLU A 70 -6.22 -1.80 13.25
C GLU A 70 -5.57 -2.50 14.45
N ASN A 71 -4.27 -2.76 14.36
CA ASN A 71 -3.54 -3.47 15.41
C ASN A 71 -2.80 -2.53 16.37
N ASN A 72 -2.86 -1.21 16.17
CA ASN A 72 -2.06 -0.22 16.89
C ASN A 72 -0.56 -0.58 16.91
N LYS A 73 -0.03 -0.96 15.75
CA LYS A 73 1.36 -1.39 15.54
C LYS A 73 2.08 -0.46 14.57
N LYS A 74 3.41 -0.62 14.50
CA LYS A 74 4.27 0.09 13.54
C LYS A 74 4.66 -0.86 12.42
N VAL A 75 4.69 -0.34 11.19
CA VAL A 75 5.25 -1.01 10.02
C VAL A 75 6.48 -0.23 9.57
N VAL A 76 7.55 -0.95 9.25
CA VAL A 76 8.77 -0.38 8.67
C VAL A 76 8.82 -0.77 7.21
N ILE A 77 8.93 0.24 6.34
CA ILE A 77 9.18 0.06 4.91
C ILE A 77 10.65 0.38 4.66
N SER A 78 11.39 -0.59 4.12
CA SER A 78 12.79 -0.41 3.72
C SER A 78 12.89 -0.46 2.20
N THR A 79 13.72 0.41 1.63
CA THR A 79 13.94 0.48 0.18
C THR A 79 15.39 0.84 -0.12
N TYR A 80 15.83 0.57 -1.35
CA TYR A 80 17.24 0.53 -1.71
C TYR A 80 17.93 1.91 -1.75
N THR A 81 17.23 2.97 -2.18
CA THR A 81 17.84 4.29 -2.39
C THR A 81 17.10 5.40 -1.67
N LYS A 82 17.81 6.49 -1.32
CA LYS A 82 17.23 7.72 -0.76
C LYS A 82 16.16 8.31 -1.69
N THR A 83 16.35 8.23 -3.01
CA THR A 83 15.36 8.68 -3.99
C THR A 83 14.04 7.94 -3.85
N LEU A 84 14.08 6.60 -3.71
CA LEU A 84 12.86 5.80 -3.50
C LEU A 84 12.21 6.10 -2.15
N GLN A 85 13.01 6.33 -1.10
CA GLN A 85 12.49 6.76 0.21
C GLN A 85 11.75 8.10 0.10
N HIS A 86 12.33 9.08 -0.58
CA HIS A 86 11.70 10.38 -0.80
C HIS A 86 10.45 10.28 -1.66
N GLN A 87 10.42 9.40 -2.66
CA GLN A 87 9.21 9.16 -3.45
C GLN A 87 8.07 8.63 -2.56
N ILE A 88 8.35 7.63 -1.72
CA ILE A 88 7.34 7.08 -0.80
C ILE A 88 6.89 8.16 0.20
N LEU A 89 7.83 8.93 0.77
CA LEU A 89 7.57 9.90 1.82
C LEU A 89 6.82 11.14 1.33
N ASN A 90 7.18 11.66 0.15
CA ASN A 90 6.70 12.95 -0.34
C ASN A 90 5.54 12.82 -1.33
N HIS A 91 5.30 11.61 -1.86
CA HIS A 91 4.25 11.37 -2.85
C HIS A 91 3.29 10.28 -2.38
N ASP A 92 3.75 9.03 -2.25
CA ASP A 92 2.86 7.88 -2.08
C ASP A 92 2.10 7.92 -0.73
N ILE A 93 2.80 8.21 0.37
CA ILE A 93 2.20 8.30 1.70
C ILE A 93 1.25 9.51 1.83
N PRO A 94 1.65 10.75 1.48
CA PRO A 94 0.75 11.89 1.52
C PRO A 94 -0.50 11.71 0.67
N PHE A 95 -0.34 11.12 -0.53
CA PHE A 95 -1.47 10.75 -1.39
C PHE A 95 -2.43 9.79 -0.67
N LEU A 96 -1.92 8.72 -0.05
CA LEU A 96 -2.77 7.78 0.68
C LEU A 96 -3.42 8.41 1.92
N GLN A 97 -2.74 9.31 2.61
CA GLN A 97 -3.32 10.03 3.75
C GLN A 97 -4.52 10.89 3.33
N ASP A 98 -4.42 11.57 2.18
CA ASP A 98 -5.52 12.37 1.62
C ASP A 98 -6.67 11.47 1.10
N LYS A 99 -6.34 10.42 0.35
CA LYS A 99 -7.37 9.64 -0.37
C LYS A 99 -8.03 8.54 0.45
N LEU A 100 -7.38 7.95 1.44
CA LEU A 100 -7.96 6.84 2.20
C LEU A 100 -8.97 7.31 3.26
N GLY A 101 -8.88 8.56 3.73
CA GLY A 101 -9.72 9.04 4.84
C GLY A 101 -9.43 8.32 6.17
N ILE A 102 -8.23 7.73 6.30
CA ILE A 102 -7.77 7.01 7.49
C ILE A 102 -6.68 7.84 8.16
N ALA A 103 -6.82 8.10 9.46
CA ALA A 103 -5.79 8.80 10.21
C ALA A 103 -4.64 7.84 10.55
N PHE A 104 -3.44 8.13 10.04
CA PHE A 104 -2.21 7.43 10.41
C PHE A 104 -1.02 8.40 10.45
N ARG A 105 0.06 7.97 11.11
CA ARG A 105 1.30 8.75 11.25
C ARG A 105 2.44 8.03 10.54
N TYR A 106 3.37 8.79 10.00
CA TYR A 106 4.58 8.27 9.36
C TYR A 106 5.77 9.15 9.72
N ALA A 107 6.97 8.60 9.60
CA ALA A 107 8.24 9.29 9.82
C ALA A 107 9.32 8.64 8.95
N LEU A 108 10.35 9.41 8.60
CA LEU A 108 11.53 8.92 7.90
C LEU A 108 12.64 8.60 8.90
N CYS A 109 13.26 7.43 8.78
CA CYS A 109 14.45 7.06 9.52
C CYS A 109 15.67 7.12 8.58
N MET A 110 16.67 7.93 8.93
CA MET A 110 17.90 8.12 8.16
C MET A 110 19.11 7.88 9.06
N GLY A 111 20.16 7.30 8.48
CA GLY A 111 21.50 7.25 9.07
C GLY A 111 22.43 8.27 8.44
#